data_AF-A0A9P6L7E7-F1
#
_entry.id   AF-A0A9P6L7E7-F1
#
_cell.length_a   1.000
_cell.length_b   1.000
_cell.length_c   1.000
_cell.angle_alpha   90.00
_cell.angle_beta   90.00
_cell.angle_gamma   90.00
#
_symmetry.space_group_name_H-M   'P 1'
#
loop_
_entity.id
_entity.type
_entity.pdbx_description
1 polymer ?
#
loop_
_entity_poly.entity_id
_entity_poly.type
_entity_poly.pdbx_seq_one_letter_code
_entity_poly.pdbx_strand_id
1 'polypeptide(L)'
;MFGLLVLTLVLSGYVSYTLVHFAQHPLADRPQPPTKSRNLPGTRRQQPRSAEMETQAHPSGSIPTITIHHSTEDGDIECRPLALGAEGDTTHPQTPDEYLQLGIKHHEANRLEESVRCFERSAKEQGGCGVGMLMYGLSLRHGWGCPRNEKSGFHWLKKAAELAITDLEKGKQGVDAIAIRSELILAIYEVGQSFYQGWGVPKDKKMGVSYFQVAARLGDPDAQQSLAFCLAHGKGCKKDRKEAARWYRAAVSQGGISDVGLAWIYKDKYQ
;
A
#
# COMPACT_ATOMS: atom_id res chain seq x y z
N MET A 1 2.78 -0.86 27.07
CA MET A 1 1.53 -0.11 26.80
C MET A 1 1.75 1.26 26.17
N PHE A 2 2.86 1.98 26.39
CA PHE A 2 3.11 3.28 25.73
C PHE A 2 3.48 3.19 24.23
N GLY A 3 4.25 2.19 23.79
CA GLY A 3 4.61 2.06 22.36
C GLY A 3 3.46 1.70 21.41
N LEU A 4 2.40 1.06 21.92
CA LEU A 4 1.25 0.63 21.10
C LEU A 4 0.31 1.81 20.77
N LEU A 5 0.15 2.75 21.71
CA LEU A 5 -0.62 3.99 21.50
C LEU A 5 0.08 4.89 20.46
N VAL A 6 1.42 4.88 20.46
CA VAL A 6 2.24 5.66 19.51
C VAL A 6 2.24 5.01 18.13
N LEU A 7 2.25 3.68 18.00
CA LEU A 7 2.10 3.01 16.70
C LEU A 7 0.73 3.30 16.07
N THR A 8 -0.35 3.30 16.87
CA THR A 8 -1.67 3.75 16.39
C THR A 8 -1.70 5.23 16.02
N LEU A 9 -0.99 6.11 16.72
CA LEU A 9 -0.94 7.55 16.40
C LEU A 9 -0.05 7.85 15.18
N VAL A 10 1.06 7.14 15.01
CA VAL A 10 1.96 7.26 13.86
C VAL A 10 1.27 6.75 12.60
N LEU A 11 0.58 5.61 12.66
CA LEU A 11 -0.14 5.06 11.52
C LEU A 11 -1.45 5.82 11.24
N SER A 12 -2.25 6.15 12.26
CA SER A 12 -3.49 6.94 12.09
C SER A 12 -3.19 8.38 11.60
N GLY A 13 -2.09 8.99 12.05
CA GLY A 13 -1.63 10.29 11.61
C GLY A 13 -1.12 10.30 10.16
N TYR A 14 -0.32 9.30 9.75
CA TYR A 14 0.22 9.22 8.38
C TYR A 14 -0.82 8.77 7.33
N VAL A 15 -1.72 7.85 7.69
CA VAL A 15 -2.79 7.37 6.80
C VAL A 15 -3.84 8.45 6.59
N SER A 16 -4.19 9.23 7.63
CA SER A 16 -5.05 10.42 7.50
C SER A 16 -4.43 11.50 6.61
N TYR A 17 -3.11 11.77 6.73
CA TYR A 17 -2.42 12.80 5.94
C TYR A 17 -2.34 12.44 4.44
N THR A 18 -2.11 11.16 4.12
CA THR A 18 -2.03 10.71 2.72
C THR A 18 -3.39 10.61 2.03
N LEU A 19 -4.48 10.34 2.75
CA LEU A 19 -5.85 10.32 2.22
C LEU A 19 -6.46 11.72 2.00
N VAL A 20 -6.15 12.69 2.87
CA VAL A 20 -6.68 14.06 2.74
C VAL A 20 -5.93 14.86 1.66
N HIS A 21 -4.61 14.66 1.51
CA HIS A 21 -3.81 15.45 0.59
C HIS A 21 -3.92 15.02 -0.90
N PHE A 22 -4.37 13.79 -1.18
CA PHE A 22 -4.60 13.32 -2.56
C PHE A 22 -6.01 13.61 -3.10
N ALA A 23 -6.94 14.04 -2.25
CA ALA A 23 -8.33 14.32 -2.64
C ALA A 23 -8.57 15.76 -3.15
N GLN A 24 -7.56 16.64 -3.15
CA GLN A 24 -7.74 18.08 -3.45
C GLN A 24 -6.92 18.64 -4.63
N HIS A 25 -6.15 17.84 -5.37
CA HIS A 25 -5.45 18.33 -6.57
C HIS A 25 -6.05 17.79 -7.87
N PRO A 26 -6.75 18.61 -8.66
CA PRO A 26 -7.01 18.31 -10.07
C PRO A 26 -5.68 18.34 -10.84
N LEU A 27 -5.44 17.30 -11.63
CA LEU A 27 -4.37 17.22 -12.63
C LEU A 27 -4.38 18.46 -13.53
N ALA A 28 -3.43 19.36 -13.34
CA ALA A 28 -3.14 20.44 -14.27
C ALA A 28 -2.06 19.96 -15.25
N ASP A 29 -2.48 19.18 -16.24
CA ASP A 29 -1.80 19.10 -17.53
C ASP A 29 -2.82 18.64 -18.58
N ARG A 30 -3.49 19.63 -19.19
CA ARG A 30 -4.08 19.45 -20.52
C ARG A 30 -3.35 20.37 -21.48
N PRO A 31 -2.87 19.88 -22.63
CA PRO A 31 -2.35 20.75 -23.67
C PRO A 31 -3.47 21.66 -24.19
N GLN A 32 -3.19 22.95 -24.31
CA GLN A 32 -4.12 23.91 -24.87
C GLN A 32 -4.33 23.67 -26.38
N PRO A 33 -5.55 23.90 -26.90
CA PRO A 33 -5.79 23.83 -28.34
C PRO A 33 -5.09 25.00 -29.06
N PRO A 34 -4.56 24.81 -30.27
CA PRO A 34 -3.83 25.85 -30.97
C PRO A 34 -4.76 27.01 -31.36
N THR A 35 -4.34 28.22 -30.97
CA THR A 35 -4.96 29.49 -31.36
C THR A 35 -4.84 29.71 -32.87
N LYS A 36 -5.98 29.81 -33.57
CA LYS A 36 -6.03 30.13 -35.00
C LYS A 36 -5.61 31.59 -35.23
N SER A 37 -4.41 31.80 -35.79
CA SER A 37 -4.09 33.04 -36.48
C SER A 37 -4.62 32.99 -37.91
N ARG A 38 -5.43 33.99 -38.26
CA ARG A 38 -6.13 34.17 -39.53
C ARG A 38 -5.15 34.75 -40.55
N ASN A 39 -4.87 34.01 -41.63
CA ASN A 39 -4.48 34.55 -42.93
C ASN A 39 -4.87 33.54 -44.05
N LEU A 40 -5.73 33.99 -44.96
CA LEU A 40 -5.99 33.43 -46.30
C LEU A 40 -5.13 34.23 -47.31
N PRO A 41 -4.87 33.80 -48.57
CA PRO A 41 -5.68 32.89 -49.40
C PRO A 41 -4.91 31.87 -50.26
N GLY A 42 -5.64 30.98 -50.95
CA GLY A 42 -5.10 30.21 -52.09
C GLY A 42 -5.74 28.83 -52.29
N THR A 43 -6.79 28.79 -53.10
CA THR A 43 -7.54 27.59 -53.54
C THR A 43 -6.72 26.61 -54.38
N ARG A 44 -6.74 25.30 -54.06
CA ARG A 44 -6.88 24.24 -55.08
C ARG A 44 -7.44 22.94 -54.49
N ARG A 45 -8.41 22.39 -55.21
CA ARG A 45 -9.27 21.25 -54.88
C ARG A 45 -8.66 19.97 -55.47
N GLN A 46 -8.44 18.92 -54.69
CA GLN A 46 -8.26 17.55 -55.21
C GLN A 46 -8.96 16.51 -54.30
N GLN A 47 -9.64 15.58 -54.97
CA GLN A 47 -10.50 14.51 -54.44
C GLN A 47 -9.70 13.37 -53.78
N PRO A 48 -10.31 12.53 -52.92
CA PRO A 48 -9.66 11.34 -52.37
C PRO A 48 -9.71 10.16 -53.35
N ARG A 49 -8.60 9.42 -53.49
CA ARG A 49 -8.57 8.10 -54.14
C ARG A 49 -8.68 6.99 -53.10
N SER A 50 -9.42 5.96 -53.49
CA SER A 50 -9.66 4.67 -52.86
C SER A 50 -8.38 3.89 -52.55
N ALA A 51 -8.36 3.22 -51.39
CA ALA A 51 -7.34 2.25 -51.02
C ALA A 51 -7.66 0.89 -51.68
N GLU A 52 -6.70 0.38 -52.44
CA GLU A 52 -6.70 -0.98 -52.96
C GLU A 52 -6.09 -1.94 -51.93
N MET A 53 -6.69 -3.13 -51.89
CA MET A 53 -6.35 -4.27 -51.06
C MET A 53 -5.36 -5.14 -51.84
N GLU A 54 -4.11 -5.22 -51.37
CA GLU A 54 -3.16 -6.22 -51.87
C GLU A 54 -2.77 -7.18 -50.75
N THR A 55 -2.99 -8.44 -51.09
CA THR A 55 -2.69 -9.65 -50.32
C THR A 55 -1.33 -10.14 -50.80
N GLN A 56 -0.37 -10.47 -49.92
CA GLN A 56 0.68 -11.44 -50.26
C GLN A 56 1.42 -12.04 -49.06
N ALA A 57 1.26 -13.37 -48.98
CA ALA A 57 2.16 -14.46 -48.58
C ALA A 57 3.38 -14.26 -47.67
N HIS A 58 3.48 -15.18 -46.71
CA HIS A 58 4.66 -15.54 -45.91
C HIS A 58 5.81 -16.13 -46.74
N PRO A 59 7.06 -16.00 -46.23
CA PRO A 59 7.96 -17.13 -46.18
C PRO A 59 8.52 -17.41 -44.78
N SER A 60 8.75 -18.71 -44.56
CA SER A 60 9.42 -19.34 -43.43
C SER A 60 10.91 -18.98 -43.39
N GLY A 61 11.46 -18.75 -42.19
CA GLY A 61 12.88 -18.46 -41.98
C GLY A 61 13.27 -18.49 -40.50
N SER A 62 13.82 -19.63 -40.08
CA SER A 62 14.85 -19.90 -39.07
C SER A 62 15.13 -18.90 -37.94
N ILE A 63 15.08 -19.40 -36.70
CA ILE A 63 15.45 -18.74 -35.43
C ILE A 63 16.98 -18.63 -35.30
N PRO A 64 17.56 -17.46 -34.98
CA PRO A 64 18.97 -17.39 -34.59
C PRO A 64 19.15 -17.68 -33.09
N THR A 65 19.97 -18.69 -32.81
CA THR A 65 20.52 -19.05 -31.49
C THR A 65 21.48 -17.96 -31.00
N ILE A 66 21.24 -17.40 -29.82
CA ILE A 66 22.18 -16.48 -29.14
C ILE A 66 23.07 -17.32 -28.21
N THR A 67 24.35 -17.36 -28.52
CA THR A 67 25.41 -17.98 -27.72
C THR A 67 25.70 -17.14 -26.48
N ILE A 68 25.63 -17.78 -25.30
CA ILE A 68 26.01 -17.19 -24.01
C ILE A 68 27.53 -17.23 -23.88
N HIS A 69 28.18 -16.06 -23.84
CA HIS A 69 29.55 -15.94 -23.33
C HIS A 69 29.51 -15.68 -21.82
N HIS A 70 30.06 -16.61 -21.04
CA HIS A 70 30.34 -16.45 -19.62
C HIS A 70 31.62 -15.62 -19.46
N SER A 71 31.51 -14.47 -18.82
CA SER A 71 32.64 -13.72 -18.28
C SER A 71 32.41 -13.59 -16.78
N THR A 72 33.23 -14.28 -16.01
CA THR A 72 33.31 -14.24 -14.55
C THR A 72 33.97 -12.94 -14.12
N GLU A 73 33.23 -12.08 -13.42
CA GLU A 73 33.77 -10.98 -12.62
C GLU A 73 33.48 -11.29 -11.15
N ASP A 74 34.51 -11.81 -10.47
CA ASP A 74 34.59 -11.88 -9.01
C ASP A 74 34.78 -10.47 -8.46
N GLY A 75 33.90 -10.04 -7.58
CA GLY A 75 33.90 -8.72 -6.98
C GLY A 75 32.94 -8.64 -5.81
N ASP A 76 33.16 -9.50 -4.81
CA ASP A 76 32.46 -9.44 -3.52
C ASP A 76 32.77 -8.09 -2.84
N ILE A 77 31.81 -7.17 -2.86
CA ILE A 77 31.84 -6.01 -1.97
C ILE A 77 31.34 -6.47 -0.60
N GLU A 78 32.26 -7.03 0.16
CA GLU A 78 32.11 -7.27 1.59
C GLU A 78 32.08 -5.91 2.31
N CYS A 79 30.89 -5.41 2.63
CA CYS A 79 30.73 -4.25 3.50
C CYS A 79 31.17 -4.62 4.92
N ARG A 80 32.43 -4.34 5.23
CA ARG A 80 33.03 -4.47 6.57
C ARG A 80 32.27 -3.58 7.57
N PRO A 81 31.85 -4.07 8.75
CA PRO A 81 31.20 -3.22 9.75
C PRO A 81 32.21 -2.21 10.30
N LEU A 82 31.90 -0.92 10.19
CA LEU A 82 32.55 0.12 10.97
C LEU A 82 32.14 -0.05 12.43
N ALA A 83 33.09 -0.43 13.27
CA ALA A 83 32.92 -0.48 14.71
C ALA A 83 32.70 0.95 15.25
N LEU A 84 31.48 1.22 15.70
CA LEU A 84 31.17 2.37 16.55
C LEU A 84 31.08 1.87 17.99
N GLY A 85 32.05 2.27 18.82
CA GLY A 85 31.97 2.13 20.25
C GLY A 85 31.12 3.23 20.87
N ALA A 86 30.21 2.86 21.76
CA ALA A 86 29.86 3.59 22.98
C ALA A 86 28.88 2.74 23.81
N GLU A 87 29.13 2.71 25.11
CA GLU A 87 28.52 1.85 26.13
C GLU A 87 27.04 2.15 26.40
N GLY A 88 26.30 1.09 26.77
CA GLY A 88 24.92 1.15 27.27
C GLY A 88 24.16 -0.15 27.00
N ASP A 89 24.20 -1.07 27.96
CA ASP A 89 23.40 -2.31 28.04
C ASP A 89 23.36 -3.18 26.76
N THR A 90 24.36 -4.04 26.60
CA THR A 90 24.53 -4.93 25.44
C THR A 90 23.61 -6.16 25.50
N THR A 91 22.30 -5.95 25.45
CA THR A 91 21.41 -7.01 24.95
C THR A 91 21.26 -6.78 23.45
N HIS A 92 22.15 -7.39 22.65
CA HIS A 92 21.92 -7.44 21.21
C HIS A 92 20.58 -8.15 20.97
N PRO A 93 19.59 -7.54 20.30
CA PRO A 93 18.32 -8.20 20.05
C PRO A 93 18.57 -9.55 19.37
N GLN A 94 17.97 -10.61 19.89
CA GLN A 94 18.09 -11.98 19.38
C GLN A 94 16.75 -12.54 18.91
N THR A 95 15.62 -11.95 19.31
CA THR A 95 14.29 -12.43 18.95
C THR A 95 13.60 -11.48 17.95
N PRO A 96 12.64 -11.98 17.14
CA PRO A 96 11.87 -11.13 16.22
C PRO A 96 11.18 -9.94 16.89
N ASP A 97 10.70 -10.12 18.12
CA ASP A 97 10.03 -9.07 18.89
C ASP A 97 11.03 -8.01 19.41
N GLU A 98 12.24 -8.41 19.83
CA GLU A 98 13.27 -7.45 20.22
C GLU A 98 13.74 -6.61 19.03
N TYR A 99 13.89 -7.21 17.85
CA TYR A 99 14.16 -6.44 16.63
C TYR A 99 13.03 -5.48 16.29
N LEU A 100 11.77 -5.90 16.44
CA LEU A 100 10.63 -5.02 16.22
C LEU A 100 10.70 -3.80 17.14
N GLN A 101 10.89 -4.01 18.45
CA GLN A 101 10.96 -2.93 19.44
C GLN A 101 12.13 -1.98 19.14
N LEU A 102 13.30 -2.52 18.76
CA LEU A 102 14.44 -1.69 18.36
C LEU A 102 14.14 -0.89 17.08
N GLY A 103 13.49 -1.51 16.10
CA GLY A 103 13.08 -0.86 14.86
C GLY A 103 12.11 0.29 15.08
N ILE A 104 11.15 0.15 16.01
CA ILE A 104 10.23 1.21 16.42
C ILE A 104 11.00 2.38 17.06
N LYS A 105 11.92 2.09 18.01
CA LYS A 105 12.77 3.14 18.63
C LYS A 105 13.60 3.91 17.60
N HIS A 106 14.15 3.21 16.60
CA HIS A 106 14.85 3.86 15.50
C HIS A 106 13.92 4.72 14.65
N HIS A 107 12.72 4.23 14.34
CA HIS A 107 11.71 4.96 13.57
C HIS A 107 11.29 6.26 14.27
N GLU A 108 10.98 6.19 15.56
CA GLU A 108 10.59 7.34 16.40
C GLU A 108 11.70 8.38 16.50
N ALA A 109 12.96 7.94 16.47
CA ALA A 109 14.12 8.82 16.43
C ALA A 109 14.52 9.26 15.00
N ASN A 110 13.65 9.04 14.02
CA ASN A 110 13.84 9.36 12.60
C ASN A 110 15.10 8.73 11.97
N ARG A 111 15.60 7.64 12.54
CA ARG A 111 16.70 6.80 12.01
C ARG A 111 16.12 5.70 11.13
N LEU A 112 15.61 6.10 9.97
CA LEU A 112 14.77 5.23 9.13
C LEU A 112 15.55 4.06 8.51
N GLU A 113 16.83 4.22 8.18
CA GLU A 113 17.64 3.13 7.63
C GLU A 113 17.90 2.02 8.66
N GLU A 114 18.22 2.38 9.89
CA GLU A 114 18.38 1.41 10.99
C GLU A 114 17.04 0.77 11.36
N SER A 115 15.97 1.55 11.30
CA SER A 115 14.60 1.08 11.55
C SER A 115 14.21 -0.03 10.57
N VAL A 116 14.38 0.19 9.26
CA VAL A 116 14.00 -0.82 8.26
C VAL A 116 14.87 -2.07 8.31
N ARG A 117 16.16 -1.96 8.66
CA ARG A 117 17.03 -3.13 8.90
C ARG A 117 16.50 -3.96 10.08
N CYS A 118 16.04 -3.31 11.15
CA CYS A 118 15.44 -4.01 12.28
C CYS A 118 14.10 -4.67 11.90
N PHE A 119 13.24 -3.98 11.15
CA PHE A 119 11.99 -4.58 10.66
C PHE A 119 12.22 -5.76 9.73
N GLU A 120 13.22 -5.70 8.87
CA GLU A 120 13.62 -6.82 8.02
C GLU A 120 14.01 -8.05 8.85
N ARG A 121 14.87 -7.87 9.87
CA ARG A 121 15.28 -8.95 10.77
C ARG A 121 14.09 -9.51 11.54
N SER A 122 13.23 -8.64 12.07
CA SER A 122 11.97 -9.00 12.72
C SER A 122 11.02 -9.79 11.82
N ALA A 123 11.01 -9.52 10.51
CA ALA A 123 10.17 -10.22 9.54
C ALA A 123 10.74 -11.59 9.10
N LYS A 124 12.06 -11.79 9.18
CA LYS A 124 12.76 -12.93 8.57
C LYS A 124 13.34 -13.93 9.57
N GLU A 125 13.93 -13.46 10.67
CA GLU A 125 14.66 -14.31 11.60
C GLU A 125 13.69 -15.18 12.42
N GLN A 126 14.06 -16.44 12.70
CA GLN A 126 13.30 -17.37 13.55
C GLN A 126 11.81 -17.52 13.19
N GLY A 127 11.46 -17.38 11.89
CA GLY A 127 10.08 -17.44 11.40
C GLY A 127 9.37 -16.08 11.35
N GLY A 128 9.94 -15.05 11.99
CA GLY A 128 9.47 -13.67 12.01
C GLY A 128 8.19 -13.46 12.83
N CYS A 129 7.88 -12.20 13.14
CA CYS A 129 6.60 -11.83 13.75
C CYS A 129 5.72 -11.04 12.77
N GLY A 130 4.39 -11.14 12.93
CA GLY A 130 3.42 -10.53 12.01
C GLY A 130 3.57 -9.01 11.88
N VAL A 131 3.86 -8.33 12.99
CA VAL A 131 4.08 -6.87 13.00
C VAL A 131 5.38 -6.50 12.31
N GLY A 132 6.45 -7.26 12.51
CA GLY A 132 7.71 -7.08 11.78
C GLY A 132 7.50 -7.18 10.28
N MET A 133 6.72 -8.16 9.83
CA MET A 133 6.35 -8.33 8.42
C MET A 133 5.52 -7.15 7.90
N LEU A 134 4.54 -6.69 8.68
CA LEU A 134 3.72 -5.52 8.34
C LEU A 134 4.59 -4.26 8.18
N MET A 135 5.41 -3.94 9.18
CA MET A 135 6.27 -2.76 9.18
C MET A 135 7.29 -2.80 8.05
N TYR A 136 7.92 -3.95 7.82
CA TYR A 136 8.86 -4.11 6.71
C TYR A 136 8.16 -3.97 5.34
N GLY A 137 6.97 -4.55 5.19
CA GLY A 137 6.15 -4.41 3.99
C GLY A 137 5.77 -2.97 3.68
N LEU A 138 5.39 -2.20 4.71
CA LEU A 138 5.09 -0.77 4.60
C LEU A 138 6.33 0.05 4.22
N SER A 139 7.48 -0.21 4.86
CA SER A 139 8.74 0.45 4.53
C SER A 139 9.14 0.23 3.08
N LEU A 140 9.05 -1.00 2.58
CA LEU A 140 9.33 -1.32 1.17
C LEU A 140 8.35 -0.61 0.22
N ARG A 141 7.05 -0.63 0.53
CA ARG A 141 6.02 -0.02 -0.33
C ARG A 141 6.21 1.49 -0.49
N HIS A 142 6.59 2.18 0.59
CA HIS A 142 6.70 3.64 0.65
C HIS A 142 8.13 4.18 0.52
N GLY A 143 9.14 3.32 0.66
CA GLY A 143 10.55 3.71 0.63
C GLY A 143 11.04 4.32 1.96
N TRP A 144 10.54 3.85 3.10
CA TRP A 144 10.98 4.35 4.41
C TRP A 144 12.33 3.71 4.79
N GLY A 145 13.40 4.50 4.67
CA GLY A 145 14.76 4.05 4.99
C GLY A 145 15.35 3.03 4.02
N CYS A 146 14.66 2.74 2.91
CA CYS A 146 15.13 1.82 1.87
C CYS A 146 14.61 2.24 0.48
N PRO A 147 15.22 1.75 -0.62
CA PRO A 147 14.65 1.91 -1.96
C PRO A 147 13.23 1.36 -2.03
N ARG A 148 12.35 2.11 -2.69
CA ARG A 148 10.94 1.73 -2.85
C ARG A 148 10.82 0.45 -3.69
N ASN A 149 10.13 -0.54 -3.14
CA ASN A 149 9.83 -1.81 -3.78
C ASN A 149 8.41 -2.27 -3.41
N GLU A 150 7.43 -1.81 -4.18
CA GLU A 150 6.02 -2.13 -3.91
C GLU A 150 5.70 -3.62 -4.03
N LYS A 151 6.37 -4.34 -4.94
CA LYS A 151 6.14 -5.78 -5.17
C LYS A 151 6.54 -6.60 -3.95
N SER A 152 7.74 -6.36 -3.43
CA SER A 152 8.19 -6.97 -2.17
C SER A 152 7.37 -6.47 -0.98
N GLY A 153 6.99 -5.19 -0.97
CA GLY A 153 6.11 -4.63 0.06
C GLY A 153 4.78 -5.38 0.15
N PHE A 154 4.10 -5.55 -0.99
CA PHE A 154 2.86 -6.33 -1.07
C PHE A 154 3.04 -7.78 -0.61
N HIS A 155 4.13 -8.43 -1.00
CA HIS A 155 4.44 -9.79 -0.55
C HIS A 155 4.47 -9.89 0.98
N TRP A 156 5.18 -8.97 1.66
CA TRP A 156 5.27 -8.96 3.12
C TRP A 156 3.98 -8.58 3.82
N LEU A 157 3.21 -7.64 3.28
CA LEU A 157 1.87 -7.29 3.79
C LEU A 157 0.92 -8.50 3.73
N LYS A 158 0.93 -9.25 2.63
CA LYS A 158 0.15 -10.48 2.49
C LYS A 158 0.58 -11.53 3.52
N LYS A 159 1.88 -11.73 3.68
CA LYS A 159 2.44 -12.68 4.65
C LYS A 159 2.07 -12.31 6.10
N ALA A 160 2.07 -11.02 6.43
CA ALA A 160 1.64 -10.51 7.73
C ALA A 160 0.17 -10.86 8.02
N ALA A 161 -0.72 -10.63 7.05
CA ALA A 161 -2.14 -10.96 7.18
C ALA A 161 -2.36 -12.48 7.35
N GLU A 162 -1.65 -13.32 6.59
CA GLU A 162 -1.74 -14.79 6.69
C GLU A 162 -1.27 -15.31 8.06
N LEU A 163 -0.13 -14.80 8.54
CA LEU A 163 0.42 -15.22 9.83
C LEU A 163 -0.51 -14.83 10.98
N ALA A 164 -1.06 -13.62 10.95
CA ALA A 164 -1.91 -13.16 12.04
C ALA A 164 -3.30 -13.83 12.06
N ILE A 165 -3.83 -14.31 10.91
CA ILE A 165 -5.00 -15.20 10.88
C ILE A 165 -4.67 -16.51 11.61
N THR A 166 -3.51 -17.11 11.28
CA THR A 166 -3.06 -18.37 11.89
C THR A 166 -2.88 -18.23 13.41
N ASP A 167 -2.33 -17.11 13.87
CA ASP A 167 -2.12 -16.85 15.30
C ASP A 167 -3.43 -16.64 16.07
N LEU A 168 -4.44 -16.04 15.44
CA LEU A 168 -5.79 -15.95 16.02
C LEU A 168 -6.47 -17.33 16.10
N GLU A 169 -6.35 -18.15 15.07
CA GLU A 169 -6.93 -19.50 15.03
C GLU A 169 -6.31 -20.43 16.08
N LYS A 170 -5.01 -20.30 16.35
CA LYS A 170 -4.28 -21.09 17.36
C LYS A 170 -4.59 -20.70 18.80
N GLY A 171 -5.46 -19.72 19.05
CA GLY A 171 -6.03 -19.47 20.36
C GLY A 171 -5.04 -19.00 21.42
N LYS A 172 -4.13 -18.06 21.09
CA LYS A 172 -3.41 -17.29 22.12
C LYS A 172 -4.45 -16.48 22.92
N GLN A 173 -4.93 -16.99 24.05
CA GLN A 173 -5.83 -16.26 24.96
C GLN A 173 -5.01 -15.38 25.90
N GLY A 174 -5.22 -14.06 25.85
CA GLY A 174 -4.53 -13.09 26.70
C GLY A 174 -4.63 -11.64 26.19
N VAL A 175 -4.01 -10.70 26.92
CA VAL A 175 -3.91 -9.27 26.55
C VAL A 175 -3.25 -9.09 25.17
N ASP A 176 -2.37 -10.03 24.79
CA ASP A 176 -1.70 -10.07 23.48
C ASP A 176 -2.67 -10.35 22.32
N ALA A 177 -3.79 -11.02 22.56
CA ALA A 177 -4.77 -11.35 21.52
C ALA A 177 -5.46 -10.10 20.94
N ILE A 178 -5.61 -9.05 21.75
CA ILE A 178 -6.22 -7.79 21.30
C ILE A 178 -5.25 -7.03 20.39
N ALA A 179 -3.97 -6.92 20.80
CA ALA A 179 -2.94 -6.27 19.99
C ALA A 179 -2.71 -7.01 18.66
N ILE A 180 -2.56 -8.34 18.71
CA ILE A 180 -2.43 -9.20 17.52
C ILE A 180 -3.64 -9.05 16.59
N ARG A 181 -4.85 -8.94 17.15
CA ARG A 181 -6.07 -8.71 16.37
C ARG A 181 -6.04 -7.36 15.66
N SER A 182 -5.65 -6.28 16.33
CA SER A 182 -5.54 -4.95 15.70
C SER A 182 -4.49 -4.93 14.58
N GLU A 183 -3.37 -5.59 14.77
CA GLU A 183 -2.30 -5.69 13.78
C GLU A 183 -2.72 -6.52 12.55
N LEU A 184 -3.45 -7.62 12.77
CA LEU A 184 -4.07 -8.40 11.69
C LEU A 184 -5.00 -7.51 10.86
N ILE A 185 -5.87 -6.79 11.54
CA ILE A 185 -6.90 -5.94 10.92
C ILE A 185 -6.22 -4.92 10.00
N LEU A 186 -5.16 -4.27 10.48
CA LEU A 186 -4.39 -3.33 9.70
C LEU A 186 -3.70 -3.99 8.50
N ALA A 187 -3.11 -5.18 8.67
CA ALA A 187 -2.50 -5.91 7.56
C ALA A 187 -3.52 -6.25 6.46
N ILE A 188 -4.73 -6.69 6.84
CA ILE A 188 -5.84 -6.95 5.91
C ILE A 188 -6.23 -5.66 5.16
N TYR A 189 -6.35 -4.54 5.87
CA TYR A 189 -6.65 -3.24 5.28
C TYR A 189 -5.59 -2.85 4.24
N GLU A 190 -4.31 -3.00 4.58
CA GLU A 190 -3.19 -2.59 3.71
C GLU A 190 -3.04 -3.48 2.47
N VAL A 191 -3.34 -4.78 2.58
CA VAL A 191 -3.50 -5.67 1.42
C VAL A 191 -4.62 -5.18 0.52
N GLY A 192 -5.76 -4.76 1.10
CA GLY A 192 -6.86 -4.15 0.37
C GLY A 192 -6.45 -2.88 -0.38
N GLN A 193 -5.66 -2.01 0.26
CA GLN A 193 -5.11 -0.80 -0.36
C GLN A 193 -4.18 -1.13 -1.53
N SER A 194 -3.33 -2.15 -1.39
CA SER A 194 -2.47 -2.62 -2.48
C SER A 194 -3.27 -3.04 -3.72
N PHE A 195 -4.34 -3.82 -3.56
CA PHE A 195 -5.21 -4.16 -4.70
C PHE A 195 -5.96 -2.94 -5.25
N TYR A 196 -6.48 -2.08 -4.37
CA TYR A 196 -7.27 -0.93 -4.77
C TYR A 196 -6.45 0.09 -5.57
N GLN A 197 -5.20 0.30 -5.18
CA GLN A 197 -4.29 1.25 -5.83
C GLN A 197 -3.45 0.63 -6.93
N GLY A 198 -3.11 -0.65 -6.82
CA GLY A 198 -2.18 -1.36 -7.71
C GLY A 198 -0.74 -1.34 -7.20
N TRP A 199 -0.53 -1.23 -5.88
CA TRP A 199 0.82 -1.18 -5.29
C TRP A 199 1.39 -2.58 -5.17
N GLY A 200 2.34 -2.90 -6.06
CA GLY A 200 3.03 -4.19 -6.09
C GLY A 200 2.21 -5.37 -6.63
N VAL A 201 0.96 -5.12 -7.04
CA VAL A 201 -0.01 -6.11 -7.52
C VAL A 201 -0.90 -5.47 -8.60
N PRO A 202 -1.40 -6.23 -9.60
CA PRO A 202 -2.36 -5.66 -10.56
C PRO A 202 -3.55 -5.01 -9.85
N LYS A 203 -3.89 -3.81 -10.30
CA LYS A 203 -4.98 -3.02 -9.71
C LYS A 203 -6.32 -3.75 -9.89
N ASP A 204 -6.95 -4.10 -8.78
CA ASP A 204 -8.29 -4.67 -8.73
C ASP A 204 -9.08 -4.00 -7.59
N LYS A 205 -9.92 -3.03 -7.96
CA LYS A 205 -10.76 -2.31 -7.01
C LYS A 205 -11.82 -3.20 -6.37
N LYS A 206 -12.33 -4.22 -7.07
CA LYS A 206 -13.33 -5.13 -6.51
C LYS A 206 -12.69 -5.97 -5.41
N MET A 207 -11.50 -6.50 -5.68
CA MET A 207 -10.73 -7.23 -4.69
C MET A 207 -10.36 -6.33 -3.50
N GLY A 208 -9.85 -5.12 -3.75
CA GLY A 208 -9.57 -4.15 -2.67
C GLY A 208 -10.77 -3.86 -1.77
N VAL A 209 -11.96 -3.65 -2.36
CA VAL A 209 -13.20 -3.47 -1.59
C VAL A 209 -13.55 -4.71 -0.76
N SER A 210 -13.31 -5.92 -1.26
CA SER A 210 -13.58 -7.13 -0.49
C SER A 210 -12.70 -7.23 0.77
N TYR A 211 -11.43 -6.81 0.69
CA TYR A 211 -10.54 -6.70 1.85
C TYR A 211 -11.00 -5.59 2.81
N PHE A 212 -11.41 -4.41 2.31
CA PHE A 212 -11.97 -3.36 3.16
C PHE A 212 -13.22 -3.84 3.91
N GLN A 213 -14.07 -4.64 3.28
CA GLN A 213 -15.23 -5.24 3.94
C GLN A 213 -14.84 -6.17 5.09
N VAL A 214 -13.77 -6.95 4.94
CA VAL A 214 -13.26 -7.81 6.01
C VAL A 214 -12.73 -6.96 7.17
N ALA A 215 -11.81 -6.03 6.91
CA ALA A 215 -11.23 -5.18 7.95
C ALA A 215 -12.28 -4.29 8.64
N ALA A 216 -13.24 -3.73 7.88
CA ALA A 216 -14.32 -2.90 8.44
C ALA A 216 -15.24 -3.68 9.40
N ARG A 217 -15.55 -4.95 9.07
CA ARG A 217 -16.32 -5.85 9.95
C ARG A 217 -15.54 -6.21 11.22
N LEU A 218 -14.22 -6.22 11.16
CA LEU A 218 -13.37 -6.45 12.32
C LEU A 218 -13.15 -5.18 13.16
N GLY A 219 -13.68 -4.03 12.72
CA GLY A 219 -13.72 -2.80 13.51
C GLY A 219 -12.79 -1.68 13.04
N ASP A 220 -12.02 -1.90 11.97
CA ASP A 220 -11.04 -0.91 11.50
C ASP A 220 -11.68 0.41 11.04
N PRO A 221 -11.39 1.56 11.67
CA PRO A 221 -11.99 2.83 11.26
C PRO A 221 -11.57 3.25 9.84
N ASP A 222 -10.33 3.00 9.44
CA ASP A 222 -9.81 3.37 8.11
C ASP A 222 -10.46 2.52 6.99
N ALA A 223 -10.66 1.22 7.23
CA ALA A 223 -11.38 0.34 6.33
C ALA A 223 -12.87 0.67 6.28
N GLN A 224 -13.50 1.03 7.41
CA GLN A 224 -14.89 1.48 7.44
C GLN A 224 -15.07 2.74 6.58
N GLN A 225 -14.17 3.73 6.73
CA GLN A 225 -14.14 4.92 5.88
C GLN A 225 -13.92 4.57 4.40
N SER A 226 -12.96 3.69 4.10
CA SER A 226 -12.60 3.32 2.73
C SER A 226 -13.73 2.55 2.04
N LEU A 227 -14.39 1.64 2.76
CA LEU A 227 -15.58 0.92 2.30
C LEU A 227 -16.74 1.89 2.07
N ALA A 228 -17.00 2.79 3.02
CA ALA A 228 -18.06 3.78 2.91
C ALA A 228 -17.85 4.69 1.69
N PHE A 229 -16.62 5.12 1.43
CA PHE A 229 -16.27 5.88 0.24
C PHE A 229 -16.57 5.09 -1.04
N CYS A 230 -16.17 3.83 -1.09
CA CYS A 230 -16.39 2.96 -2.24
C CYS A 230 -17.88 2.78 -2.54
N LEU A 231 -18.68 2.52 -1.50
CA LEU A 231 -20.14 2.36 -1.61
C LEU A 231 -20.84 3.67 -1.98
N ALA A 232 -20.42 4.82 -1.45
CA ALA A 232 -21.01 6.11 -1.79
C ALA A 232 -20.81 6.48 -3.27
N HIS A 233 -19.72 6.03 -3.88
CA HIS A 233 -19.28 6.42 -5.23
C HIS A 233 -19.32 5.27 -6.25
N GLY A 234 -19.67 4.05 -5.85
CA GLY A 234 -19.65 2.87 -6.72
C GLY A 234 -18.25 2.51 -7.24
N LYS A 235 -17.21 2.64 -6.40
CA LYS A 235 -15.83 2.32 -6.79
C LYS A 235 -15.52 0.89 -6.37
N GLY A 236 -15.29 0.00 -7.34
CA GLY A 236 -15.05 -1.42 -7.06
C GLY A 236 -16.26 -2.18 -6.52
N CYS A 237 -17.43 -1.54 -6.39
CA CYS A 237 -18.66 -2.15 -5.92
C CYS A 237 -19.88 -1.41 -6.48
N LYS A 238 -21.08 -1.97 -6.28
CA LYS A 238 -22.34 -1.28 -6.58
C LYS A 238 -22.50 -0.11 -5.60
N LYS A 239 -22.96 1.03 -6.12
CA LYS A 239 -23.22 2.21 -5.30
C LYS A 239 -24.37 1.93 -4.32
N ASP A 240 -24.13 2.13 -3.03
CA ASP A 240 -25.11 2.08 -1.95
C ASP A 240 -24.82 3.17 -0.92
N ARG A 241 -25.57 4.27 -1.00
CA ARG A 241 -25.37 5.40 -0.08
C ARG A 241 -25.92 5.15 1.32
N LYS A 242 -26.90 4.24 1.46
CA LYS A 242 -27.46 3.92 2.77
C LYS A 242 -26.47 3.07 3.56
N GLU A 243 -25.89 2.07 2.91
CA GLU A 243 -24.81 1.30 3.52
C GLU A 243 -23.55 2.14 3.77
N ALA A 244 -23.17 3.02 2.83
CA ALA A 244 -22.06 3.95 3.06
C ALA A 244 -22.28 4.83 4.31
N ALA A 245 -23.49 5.34 4.51
CA ALA A 245 -23.80 6.13 5.71
C ALA A 245 -23.62 5.32 7.00
N ARG A 246 -24.02 4.04 7.02
CA ARG A 246 -23.78 3.16 8.18
C ARG A 246 -22.28 3.04 8.51
N TRP A 247 -21.46 2.76 7.51
CA TRP A 247 -20.01 2.59 7.71
C TRP A 247 -19.30 3.91 8.06
N TYR A 248 -19.69 5.03 7.46
CA TYR A 248 -19.18 6.34 7.88
C TYR A 248 -19.54 6.66 9.33
N ARG A 249 -20.79 6.42 9.76
CA ARG A 249 -21.21 6.63 11.16
C ARG A 249 -20.39 5.75 12.11
N ALA A 250 -20.12 4.50 11.73
CA ALA A 250 -19.25 3.61 12.51
C ALA A 250 -17.82 4.18 12.65
N ALA A 251 -17.22 4.66 11.55
CA ALA A 251 -15.89 5.27 11.60
C ALA A 251 -15.85 6.54 12.46
N VAL A 252 -16.84 7.43 12.31
CA VAL A 252 -17.00 8.66 13.14
C VAL A 252 -17.10 8.31 14.62
N SER A 253 -17.90 7.30 14.99
CA SER A 253 -18.09 6.91 16.39
C SER A 253 -16.81 6.43 17.10
N GLN A 254 -15.82 6.02 16.33
CA GLN A 254 -14.51 5.58 16.82
C GLN A 254 -13.45 6.70 16.73
N GLY A 255 -13.83 7.92 16.33
CA GLY A 255 -12.91 9.02 16.10
C GLY A 255 -12.08 8.89 14.81
N GLY A 256 -12.41 7.92 13.95
CA GLY A 256 -11.64 7.62 12.73
C GLY A 256 -11.80 8.62 11.59
N ILE A 257 -12.90 9.37 11.56
CA ILE A 257 -13.13 10.43 10.56
C ILE A 257 -13.96 11.57 11.16
N SER A 258 -13.67 12.80 10.75
CA SER A 258 -14.50 13.96 11.08
C SER A 258 -15.83 13.93 10.33
N ASP A 259 -16.92 14.22 11.05
CA ASP A 259 -18.28 14.29 10.51
C ASP A 259 -18.59 15.60 9.76
N VAL A 260 -17.75 16.63 9.89
CA VAL A 260 -17.97 17.99 9.31
C VAL A 260 -18.24 17.93 7.80
N GLY A 261 -17.56 17.04 7.07
CA GLY A 261 -17.78 16.82 5.63
C GLY A 261 -18.85 15.76 5.30
N LEU A 262 -19.40 15.10 6.31
CA LEU A 262 -20.27 13.94 6.19
C LEU A 262 -21.70 14.19 6.68
N ALA A 263 -22.13 15.44 6.88
CA ALA A 263 -23.48 15.78 7.34
C ALA A 263 -24.62 15.06 6.57
N TRP A 264 -24.39 14.69 5.31
CA TRP A 264 -25.33 13.91 4.52
C TRP A 264 -25.65 12.52 5.10
N ILE A 265 -24.77 11.90 5.88
CA ILE A 265 -24.97 10.55 6.46
C ILE A 265 -26.07 10.53 7.53
N TYR A 266 -26.49 11.70 8.03
CA TYR A 266 -27.52 11.82 9.06
C TYR A 266 -28.91 12.14 8.52
N LYS A 267 -29.08 12.30 7.20
CA LYS A 267 -30.40 12.52 6.59
C LYS A 267 -31.27 11.28 6.71
N ASP A 268 -32.56 11.44 7.01
CA ASP A 268 -33.53 10.35 7.24
C ASP A 268 -33.51 9.25 6.17
N LYS A 269 -33.37 9.64 4.89
CA LYS A 269 -33.28 8.68 3.77
C LYS A 269 -32.06 7.74 3.81
N TYR A 270 -31.08 8.02 4.67
CA TYR A 270 -29.88 7.21 4.90
C TYR A 270 -29.76 6.69 6.34
N GLN A 271 -30.83 6.80 7.13
CA GLN A 271 -30.91 6.17 8.45
C GLN A 271 -31.09 4.66 8.30
#